data_AF-A0A6V7VLL3-F1
#
_entry.id   AF-A0A6V7VLL3-F1
#
_cell.length_a   1.000
_cell.length_b   1.000
_cell.length_c   1.000
_cell.angle_alpha   90.00
_cell.angle_beta   90.00
_cell.angle_gamma   90.00
#
_symmetry.space_group_name_H-M   'P 1'
#
loop_
_entity.id
_entity.type
_entity.pdbx_description
1 polymer ?
#
loop_
_entity_poly.entity_id
_entity_poly.type
_entity_poly.pdbx_seq_one_letter_code
_entity_poly.pdbx_strand_id
1 'polypeptide(L)'
;MKKLYRSLSLIVFLNIGSMIVYNTIVIMIVGDSLTKHEIISVDSWFTLSYFGVIYLIGLAANAPILFINSSDYREAYLKEFNLIKKFFKKIFNNSQTPQIHVIPKVFKNKITPISL
;
A
#
# COMPACT_ATOMS: atom_id res chain seq x y z
N MET A 1 22.62 17.36 -8.83
CA MET A 1 22.60 16.97 -10.28
C MET A 1 22.92 15.49 -10.51
N LYS A 2 24.15 15.00 -10.33
CA LYS A 2 24.53 13.60 -10.71
C LYS A 2 23.64 12.49 -10.11
N LYS A 3 23.22 12.63 -8.84
CA LYS A 3 22.32 11.65 -8.18
C LYS A 3 20.92 11.60 -8.81
N LEU A 4 20.37 12.74 -9.21
CA LEU A 4 19.04 12.83 -9.84
C LEU A 4 19.03 12.14 -11.20
N TYR A 5 20.03 12.41 -12.05
CA TYR A 5 20.17 11.75 -13.34
C TYR A 5 20.34 10.23 -13.21
N ARG A 6 21.06 9.77 -12.18
CA ARG A 6 21.17 8.33 -11.87
C ARG A 6 19.81 7.71 -11.54
N SER A 7 19.01 8.36 -10.69
CA SER A 7 17.65 7.90 -10.36
C SER A 7 16.77 7.85 -11.60
N LEU A 8 16.80 8.90 -12.41
CA LEU A 8 16.00 9.00 -13.63
C LEU A 8 16.39 7.90 -14.63
N SER A 9 17.68 7.65 -14.80
CA SER A 9 18.19 6.57 -15.65
C SER A 9 17.75 5.20 -15.15
N LEU A 10 17.81 4.93 -13.84
CA LEU A 10 17.32 3.68 -13.25
C LEU A 10 15.81 3.49 -13.43
N ILE A 11 15.03 4.56 -13.26
CA ILE A 11 13.57 4.56 -13.47
C ILE A 11 13.24 4.23 -14.91
N VAL A 12 13.89 4.89 -15.86
CA VAL A 12 13.68 4.65 -17.29
C VAL A 12 14.08 3.22 -17.64
N PHE A 13 15.24 2.77 -17.17
CA PHE A 13 15.74 1.42 -17.42
C PHE A 13 14.81 0.33 -16.88
N LEU A 14 14.31 0.47 -15.64
CA LEU A 14 13.41 -0.51 -15.04
C LEU A 14 12.03 -0.52 -15.69
N ASN A 15 11.43 0.64 -15.98
CA ASN A 15 10.12 0.71 -16.62
C ASN A 15 10.16 0.17 -18.05
N ILE A 16 11.09 0.66 -18.87
CA ILE A 16 11.21 0.24 -20.26
C ILE A 16 11.68 -1.21 -20.32
N GLY A 17 12.65 -1.59 -19.51
CA GLY A 17 13.18 -2.95 -19.46
C GLY A 17 12.11 -3.97 -19.08
N SER A 18 11.35 -3.71 -18.00
CA SER A 18 10.28 -4.63 -17.57
C SER A 18 9.14 -4.69 -18.60
N MET A 19 8.80 -3.56 -19.23
CA MET A 19 7.82 -3.51 -20.31
C MET A 19 8.25 -4.35 -21.51
N ILE A 20 9.49 -4.19 -21.99
CA ILE A 20 10.01 -4.95 -23.14
C ILE A 20 9.98 -6.44 -22.84
N VAL A 21 10.55 -6.86 -21.70
CA VAL A 21 10.60 -8.28 -21.31
C VAL A 21 9.19 -8.87 -21.25
N TYR A 22 8.25 -8.20 -20.59
CA TYR A 22 6.88 -8.70 -20.48
C TYR A 22 6.19 -8.80 -21.84
N ASN A 23 6.26 -7.75 -22.68
CA ASN A 23 5.63 -7.78 -24.00
C ASN A 23 6.24 -8.84 -24.92
N THR A 24 7.56 -9.07 -24.88
CA THR A 24 8.19 -10.14 -25.65
C THR A 24 7.64 -11.51 -25.25
N ILE A 25 7.53 -11.79 -23.94
CA ILE A 25 6.98 -13.05 -23.44
C ILE A 25 5.50 -13.21 -23.83
N VAL A 26 4.70 -12.14 -23.70
CA VAL A 26 3.28 -12.13 -24.11
C VAL A 26 3.16 -12.48 -25.60
N ILE A 27 3.92 -11.80 -26.46
CA ILE A 27 3.88 -12.04 -27.92
C ILE A 27 4.28 -13.47 -28.24
N MET A 28 5.32 -14.01 -27.60
CA MET A 28 5.76 -15.40 -27.84
C MET A 28 4.68 -16.41 -27.43
N ILE A 29 4.12 -16.29 -26.22
CA ILE A 29 3.16 -17.26 -25.69
C ILE A 29 1.80 -17.13 -26.36
N VAL A 30 1.26 -15.91 -26.40
CA VAL A 30 -0.08 -15.65 -26.95
C VAL A 30 -0.07 -15.77 -28.47
N GLY A 31 1.00 -15.30 -29.13
CA GLY A 31 1.15 -15.43 -30.58
C GLY A 31 1.22 -16.87 -31.04
N ASP A 32 1.97 -17.72 -30.33
CA ASP A 32 2.04 -19.16 -30.63
C ASP A 32 0.69 -19.86 -30.43
N SER A 33 0.01 -19.59 -29.30
CA SER A 33 -1.33 -20.13 -29.01
C SER A 33 -2.38 -19.70 -30.05
N LEU A 34 -2.37 -18.42 -30.47
CA LEU A 34 -3.26 -17.92 -31.52
C LEU A 34 -2.98 -18.58 -32.88
N THR A 35 -1.71 -18.79 -33.23
CA THR A 35 -1.30 -19.37 -34.52
C THR A 35 -1.67 -20.86 -34.60
N LYS A 36 -1.58 -21.58 -33.49
CA LYS A 36 -1.90 -23.01 -33.42
C LYS A 36 -3.38 -23.29 -33.09
N HIS A 37 -4.18 -22.27 -32.79
CA HIS A 37 -5.55 -22.40 -32.26
C HIS A 37 -5.61 -23.28 -31.00
N GLU A 38 -4.55 -23.27 -30.19
CA GLU A 38 -4.43 -24.05 -28.96
C GLU A 38 -4.76 -23.19 -27.74
N ILE A 39 -5.36 -23.81 -26.72
CA ILE A 39 -5.55 -23.16 -25.42
C ILE A 39 -4.19 -23.00 -24.76
N ILE A 40 -3.93 -21.82 -24.19
CA ILE A 40 -2.70 -21.54 -23.43
C ILE A 40 -2.58 -22.56 -22.29
N SER A 41 -1.46 -23.29 -22.26
CA SER A 41 -1.19 -24.26 -21.20
C SER A 41 -1.07 -23.59 -19.83
N VAL A 42 -1.30 -24.37 -18.77
CA VAL A 42 -1.17 -23.88 -17.38
C VAL A 42 0.25 -23.35 -17.12
N ASP A 43 1.28 -24.02 -17.62
CA ASP A 43 2.68 -23.60 -17.47
C ASP A 43 2.97 -22.26 -18.15
N SER A 44 2.43 -22.07 -19.36
CA SER A 44 2.51 -20.81 -20.10
C SER A 44 1.77 -19.68 -19.38
N TRP A 45 0.63 -19.98 -18.77
CA TRP A 45 -0.11 -19.00 -17.97
C TRP A 45 0.67 -18.59 -16.71
N PHE A 46 1.27 -19.55 -15.99
CA PHE A 46 2.15 -19.25 -14.87
C PHE A 46 3.35 -18.39 -15.28
N THR A 47 3.96 -18.71 -16.43
CA THR A 47 5.06 -17.93 -16.99
C THR A 47 4.62 -16.49 -17.27
N LEU A 48 3.46 -16.31 -17.91
CA LEU A 48 2.88 -15.00 -18.18
C LEU A 48 2.62 -14.20 -16.89
N SER A 49 2.02 -14.84 -15.88
CA SER A 49 1.77 -14.21 -14.58
C SER A 49 3.06 -13.81 -13.88
N TYR A 50 4.08 -14.66 -13.89
CA TYR A 50 5.38 -14.36 -13.29
C TYR A 50 6.02 -13.11 -13.91
N PHE A 51 6.08 -13.03 -15.25
CA PHE A 51 6.60 -11.84 -15.92
C PHE A 51 5.67 -10.63 -15.76
N GLY A 52 4.37 -10.83 -15.61
CA GLY A 52 3.41 -9.79 -15.25
C GLY A 52 3.73 -9.15 -13.89
N VAL A 53 4.12 -9.97 -12.90
CA VAL A 53 4.57 -9.46 -11.60
C VAL A 53 5.86 -8.64 -11.75
N ILE A 54 6.83 -9.11 -12.55
CA ILE A 54 8.06 -8.34 -12.82
C ILE A 54 7.74 -6.99 -13.47
N TYR A 55 6.81 -6.96 -14.41
CA TYR A 55 6.35 -5.72 -15.03
C TYR A 55 5.76 -4.76 -14.00
N LEU A 56 4.86 -5.24 -13.13
CA LEU A 56 4.27 -4.44 -12.06
C LEU A 56 5.31 -3.90 -11.07
N ILE A 57 6.32 -4.71 -10.73
CA ILE A 57 7.45 -4.25 -9.90
C ILE A 57 8.18 -3.09 -10.59
N GLY A 58 8.43 -3.20 -11.90
CA GLY A 58 9.05 -2.11 -12.67
C GLY A 58 8.28 -0.80 -12.58
N LEU A 59 6.95 -0.85 -12.74
CA LEU A 59 6.07 0.33 -12.61
C LEU A 59 6.08 0.92 -11.19
N ALA A 60 6.08 0.07 -10.17
CA ALA A 60 6.07 0.49 -8.77
C ALA A 60 7.44 0.97 -8.26
N ALA A 61 8.54 0.61 -8.92
CA ALA A 61 9.90 0.89 -8.48
C ALA A 61 10.26 2.40 -8.46
N ASN A 62 9.48 3.24 -9.14
CA ASN A 62 9.70 4.69 -9.19
C ASN A 62 9.80 5.32 -7.79
N ALA A 63 8.85 5.02 -6.91
CA ALA A 63 8.82 5.60 -5.57
C ALA A 63 10.00 5.12 -4.69
N PRO A 64 10.30 3.82 -4.59
CA PRO A 64 11.50 3.34 -3.89
C PRO A 64 12.81 3.93 -4.42
N ILE A 65 12.99 4.02 -5.74
CA ILE A 65 14.21 4.57 -6.35
C ILE A 65 14.38 6.05 -5.98
N LEU A 66 13.30 6.83 -6.07
CA LEU A 66 13.31 8.24 -5.69
C LEU A 66 13.56 8.42 -4.20
N PHE A 67 12.92 7.62 -3.35
CA PHE A 67 13.10 7.67 -1.91
C PHE A 67 14.54 7.38 -1.47
N ILE A 68 15.21 6.43 -2.11
CA ILE A 68 16.60 6.07 -1.79
C ILE A 68 17.59 7.11 -2.33
N ASN A 69 17.36 7.64 -3.54
CA ASN A 69 18.37 8.43 -4.24
C ASN A 69 18.17 9.95 -4.18
N SER A 70 16.99 10.44 -3.79
CA SER A 70 16.66 11.86 -3.68
C SER A 70 16.32 12.23 -2.24
N SER A 71 17.18 13.06 -1.62
CA SER A 71 16.97 13.59 -0.26
C SER A 71 15.65 14.36 -0.17
N ASP A 72 15.41 15.23 -1.15
CA ASP A 72 14.29 16.17 -1.13
C ASP A 72 12.97 15.41 -1.27
N TYR A 73 12.94 14.39 -2.15
CA TYR A 73 11.79 13.50 -2.27
C TYR A 73 11.54 12.72 -0.98
N ARG A 74 12.60 12.19 -0.35
CA ARG A 74 12.50 11.45 0.90
C ARG A 74 11.94 12.30 2.04
N GLU A 75 12.41 13.54 2.17
CA GLU A 75 11.94 14.47 3.19
C GLU A 75 10.47 14.84 2.97
N ALA A 76 10.08 15.16 1.73
CA ALA A 76 8.69 15.42 1.37
C ALA A 76 7.79 14.21 1.67
N TYR A 77 8.21 13.00 1.28
CA TYR A 77 7.48 11.77 1.56
C TYR A 77 7.26 11.54 3.06
N LEU A 78 8.32 11.67 3.87
CA LEU A 78 8.21 11.46 5.32
C LEU A 78 7.30 12.50 5.98
N LYS A 79 7.30 13.74 5.49
CA LYS A 79 6.39 14.79 5.97
C LYS A 79 4.93 14.41 5.71
N GLU A 80 4.59 14.05 4.48
CA GLU A 80 3.22 13.65 4.11
C GLU A 80 2.79 12.36 4.82
N PHE A 81 3.68 11.36 4.89
CA PHE A 81 3.40 10.11 5.60
C PHE A 81 3.09 10.34 7.09
N ASN A 82 3.79 11.28 7.73
CA ASN A 82 3.51 11.64 9.12
C ASN A 82 2.17 12.37 9.30
N LEU A 83 1.72 13.15 8.32
CA LEU A 83 0.39 13.76 8.33
C LEU A 83 -0.69 12.69 8.25
N ILE A 84 -0.56 11.75 7.31
CA ILE A 84 -1.47 10.61 7.15
C ILE A 84 -1.50 9.77 8.45
N LYS A 85 -0.33 9.46 9.03
CA LYS A 85 -0.23 8.72 10.29
C LYS A 85 -0.94 9.42 11.44
N LYS A 86 -0.82 10.75 11.56
CA LYS A 86 -1.55 11.54 12.56
C LYS A 86 -3.06 11.50 12.34
N PHE A 87 -3.51 11.56 11.09
CA PHE A 87 -4.93 11.44 10.74
C PHE A 87 -5.51 10.10 11.20
N PHE A 88 -4.87 8.97 10.84
CA PHE A 88 -5.31 7.65 11.30
C PHE A 88 -5.26 7.52 12.82
N LYS A 89 -4.19 7.98 13.48
CA LYS A 89 -4.11 7.96 14.95
C LYS A 89 -5.26 8.71 15.61
N LYS A 90 -5.70 9.85 15.04
CA LYS A 90 -6.85 10.61 15.55
C LYS A 90 -8.16 9.83 15.41
N ILE A 91 -8.36 9.13 14.29
CA ILE A 91 -9.55 8.29 14.08
C ILE A 91 -9.59 7.14 15.10
N PHE A 92 -8.48 6.41 15.26
CA PHE A 92 -8.43 5.24 16.13
C PHE A 92 -8.40 5.58 17.63
N ASN A 93 -7.80 6.70 18.03
CA ASN A 93 -7.76 7.10 19.44
C ASN A 93 -9.06 7.77 19.92
N ASN A 94 -9.84 8.40 19.04
CA ASN A 94 -11.15 8.95 19.39
C ASN A 94 -12.24 7.88 19.54
N SER A 95 -11.91 6.61 19.29
CA SER A 95 -12.79 5.46 19.56
C SER A 95 -12.74 4.97 21.01
N GLN A 96 -11.99 5.64 21.90
CA GLN A 96 -12.02 5.32 23.33
C GLN A 96 -13.40 5.67 23.91
N THR A 97 -14.05 4.64 24.46
CA THR A 97 -15.38 4.66 25.05
C THR A 97 -15.57 5.85 26.00
N PRO A 98 -16.76 6.50 25.99
CA PRO A 98 -17.06 7.52 26.98
C PRO A 98 -16.89 6.90 28.36
N GLN A 99 -16.02 7.50 29.18
CA GLN A 99 -15.90 7.18 30.59
C GLN A 99 -17.28 7.43 31.21
N ILE A 100 -18.07 6.38 31.42
CA ILE A 100 -19.34 6.47 32.12
C ILE A 100 -18.99 6.94 33.53
N HIS A 101 -19.22 8.22 33.80
CA HIS A 101 -19.09 8.75 35.14
C HIS A 101 -20.24 8.15 35.96
N VAL A 102 -19.98 7.02 36.62
CA VAL A 102 -20.94 6.39 37.52
C VAL A 102 -21.11 7.32 38.71
N ILE A 103 -22.16 8.14 38.69
CA ILE A 103 -22.58 8.91 39.86
C ILE A 103 -23.09 7.89 40.88
N PRO A 104 -22.47 7.74 42.07
CA PRO A 104 -22.98 6.82 43.07
C PRO A 104 -24.35 7.30 43.53
N LYS A 105 -25.39 6.48 43.31
CA LYS A 105 -26.72 6.71 43.89
C LYS A 105 -26.61 6.56 45.40
N VAL A 106 -26.52 7.68 46.11
CA VAL A 106 -26.66 7.71 47.57
C VAL A 106 -28.11 7.40 47.92
N PHE A 107 -28.38 6.15 48.31
CA PHE A 107 -29.68 5.77 48.91
C PHE A 107 -29.78 6.40 50.30
N LYS A 108 -30.55 7.49 50.43
CA LYS A 108 -30.97 8.00 51.73
C LYS A 108 -32.11 7.12 52.26
N ASN A 109 -31.80 6.18 53.14
CA ASN A 109 -32.81 5.51 53.95
C ASN A 109 -33.43 6.54 54.91
N LYS A 110 -34.67 6.97 54.62
CA LYS A 110 -35.51 7.71 55.57
C LYS A 110 -36.02 6.72 56.61
N ILE A 111 -35.50 6.80 57.83
CA ILE A 111 -36.08 6.12 58.99
C ILE A 111 -37.27 6.95 59.45
N THR A 112 -38.49 6.41 59.33
CA THR A 112 -39.68 6.98 59.97
C THR A 112 -39.75 6.51 61.42
N PRO A 113 -39.84 7.42 62.41
CA PRO A 113 -40.05 7.03 63.80
C PRO A 113 -41.50 6.55 64.01
N ILE A 114 -41.66 5.45 64.74
CA ILE A 114 -42.95 4.90 65.17
C ILE A 114 -43.38 5.67 66.42
N SER A 115 -44.55 6.31 66.40
CA SER A 115 -45.21 6.84 67.59
C SER A 115 -46.01 5.73 68.26
N LEU A 116 -45.73 5.48 69.55
CA LEU A 116 -46.58 4.74 70.49
C LEU A 116 -47.65 5.66 71.07
#